data_AF-W0UUG1-F1
#
_entry.id   AF-W0UUG1-F1
#
_cell.length_a   1.000
_cell.length_b   1.000
_cell.length_c   1.000
_cell.angle_alpha   90.00
_cell.angle_beta   90.00
_cell.angle_gamma   90.00
#
_symmetry.space_group_name_H-M   'P 1'
#
loop_
_entity.id
_entity.type
_entity.pdbx_description
1 polymer ?
#
loop_
_entity_poly.entity_id
_entity_poly.type
_entity_poly.pdbx_seq_one_letter_code
_entity_poly.pdbx_strand_id
1 'polypeptide(L)' 'MRGTKSKEKFSQELEMSRSNYSLIESGKSDPTLKTLERIAELTNSTLVIDLIPNELEQVELQIEEEKQ' A
#
# COMPACT_ATOMS: atom_id res chain seq x y z
N MET A 1 11.58 7.32 -0.55
CA MET A 1 11.37 6.06 -1.30
C MET A 1 12.52 5.76 -2.27
N ARG A 2 12.76 6.57 -3.30
CA ARG A 2 13.75 6.29 -4.37
C ARG A 2 15.20 6.80 -4.15
N GLY A 3 15.54 7.24 -2.94
CA GLY A 3 16.86 7.78 -2.60
C GLY A 3 17.27 8.98 -3.48
N THR A 4 18.51 8.98 -3.97
CA THR A 4 19.08 10.01 -4.86
C THR A 4 18.86 9.74 -6.35
N LYS A 5 18.17 8.65 -6.72
CA LYS A 5 17.90 8.30 -8.12
C LYS A 5 17.03 9.38 -8.77
N SER A 6 16.90 9.42 -10.10
CA SER A 6 15.86 10.21 -10.78
C SER A 6 14.55 9.41 -10.88
N LYS A 7 13.43 10.05 -11.25
CA LYS A 7 12.17 9.32 -11.51
C LYS A 7 12.33 8.37 -12.69
N GLU A 8 13.05 8.82 -13.73
CA GLU A 8 13.37 8.05 -14.93
C GLU A 8 14.14 6.79 -14.58
N LYS A 9 15.27 6.92 -13.87
CA LYS A 9 16.10 5.77 -13.49
C LYS A 9 15.34 4.78 -12.63
N PHE A 10 14.59 5.28 -11.65
CA PHE A 10 13.84 4.40 -10.75
C PHE A 10 12.66 3.71 -11.45
N SER A 11 11.97 4.40 -12.36
CA SER A 11 10.91 3.76 -13.17
C SER A 11 11.43 2.66 -14.09
N GLN A 12 12.65 2.79 -14.62
CA GLN A 12 13.30 1.75 -15.41
C GLN A 12 13.63 0.51 -14.58
N GLU A 13 14.17 0.69 -13.37
CA GLU A 13 14.44 -0.42 -12.43
C GLU A 13 13.16 -1.15 -11.99
N LEU A 14 12.05 -0.41 -11.94
CA LEU A 14 10.70 -0.92 -11.68
C LEU A 14 10.02 -1.54 -12.90
N GLU A 15 10.67 -1.52 -14.07
CA GLU A 15 10.10 -2.00 -15.34
C GLU A 15 8.75 -1.35 -15.69
N MET A 16 8.58 -0.07 -15.36
CA MET A 16 7.35 0.68 -15.62
C MET A 16 7.61 2.03 -16.27
N SER A 17 6.59 2.63 -16.85
CA SER A 17 6.72 3.98 -17.40
C SER A 17 6.96 5.00 -16.28
N ARG A 18 7.77 6.03 -16.58
CA ARG A 18 8.00 7.16 -15.69
C ARG A 18 6.69 7.84 -15.24
N SER A 19 5.73 7.96 -16.17
CA SER A 19 4.43 8.57 -15.87
C SER A 19 3.64 7.72 -14.87
N ASN A 20 3.64 6.39 -15.01
CA ASN A 20 2.98 5.49 -14.07
C ASN A 20 3.62 5.60 -12.67
N TYR A 21 4.95 5.53 -12.60
CA TYR A 21 5.66 5.73 -11.33
C TYR A 21 5.35 7.09 -10.69
N SER A 22 5.28 8.15 -11.49
CA SER A 22 4.98 9.49 -10.96
C SER A 22 3.58 9.59 -10.38
N LEU A 23 2.58 8.85 -10.90
CA LEU A 23 1.24 8.81 -10.33
C LEU A 23 1.25 8.11 -8.96
N ILE A 24 1.94 6.97 -8.87
CA ILE A 24 2.14 6.22 -7.62
C ILE A 24 2.81 7.10 -6.57
N GLU A 25 3.93 7.75 -6.92
CA GLU A 25 4.66 8.63 -5.99
C GLU A 25 3.81 9.82 -5.52
N SER A 26 2.88 10.30 -6.35
CA SER A 26 1.96 11.39 -6.00
C SER A 26 0.69 10.96 -5.26
N GLY A 27 0.49 9.65 -5.03
CA GLY A 27 -0.72 9.11 -4.42
C GLY A 27 -1.97 9.21 -5.29
N LYS A 28 -1.83 9.36 -6.61
CA LYS A 28 -2.94 9.54 -7.57
C LYS A 28 -3.33 8.26 -8.31
N SER A 29 -2.87 7.12 -7.84
CA SER A 29 -3.13 5.81 -8.43
C SER A 29 -3.16 4.76 -7.34
N ASP A 30 -3.93 3.71 -7.55
CA ASP A 30 -3.97 2.53 -6.69
C ASP A 30 -3.09 1.42 -7.29
N PRO A 31 -1.81 1.31 -6.90
CA PRO A 31 -0.93 0.26 -7.39
C PRO A 31 -1.37 -1.12 -6.89
N THR A 32 -1.10 -2.16 -7.68
CA THR A 32 -1.31 -3.54 -7.24
C THR A 32 -0.35 -3.92 -6.11
N LEU A 33 -0.72 -4.91 -5.29
CA LEU A 33 0.17 -5.46 -4.24
C LEU A 33 1.54 -5.86 -4.80
N LYS A 34 1.56 -6.54 -5.96
CA LYS A 34 2.80 -6.92 -6.65
C LYS A 34 3.69 -5.72 -6.99
N THR A 35 3.09 -4.58 -7.33
CA THR A 35 3.83 -3.35 -7.59
C THR A 35 4.42 -2.79 -6.29
N LEU A 36 3.66 -2.81 -5.21
CA LEU A 36 4.12 -2.38 -3.88
C LEU A 36 5.26 -3.26 -3.35
N GLU A 37 5.16 -4.58 -3.52
CA GLU A 37 6.22 -5.55 -3.19
C GLU A 37 7.51 -5.21 -3.94
N ARG A 38 7.43 -4.97 -5.25
CA ARG A 38 8.59 -4.63 -6.07
C ARG A 38 9.25 -3.32 -5.66
N ILE A 39 8.45 -2.31 -5.29
CA ILE A 39 8.96 -1.04 -4.77
C ILE A 39 9.67 -1.29 -3.43
N ALA A 40 9.11 -2.11 -2.54
CA ALA A 40 9.73 -2.45 -1.26
C ALA A 40 11.10 -3.14 -1.44
N GLU A 41 11.19 -4.12 -2.34
CA GLU A 41 12.44 -4.79 -2.71
C GLU A 41 13.53 -3.79 -3.15
N LEU A 42 13.21 -2.93 -4.14
CA LEU A 42 14.17 -1.99 -4.72
C LEU A 42 14.59 -0.86 -3.77
N THR A 43 13.79 -0.62 -2.73
CA THR A 43 14.06 0.41 -1.72
C THR A 43 14.57 -0.18 -0.41
N ASN A 44 14.83 -1.50 -0.36
CA ASN A 44 15.25 -2.22 0.83
C ASN A 44 14.35 -1.90 2.04
N SER A 45 13.03 -1.91 1.81
CA SER A 45 11.99 -1.60 2.79
C SER A 45 11.13 -2.84 3.04
N THR A 46 10.52 -2.91 4.22
CA THR A 46 9.52 -3.94 4.54
C THR A 46 8.13 -3.43 4.16
N LEU A 47 7.39 -4.19 3.34
CA LEU A 47 5.99 -3.91 3.07
C LEU A 47 5.13 -4.44 4.24
N VAL A 48 4.39 -3.55 4.90
CA VAL A 48 3.42 -3.89 5.95
C VAL A 48 2.03 -3.61 5.39
N ILE A 49 1.13 -4.58 5.52
CA ILE A 49 -0.27 -4.48 5.07
C ILE A 49 -1.15 -4.49 6.31
N ASP A 50 -1.99 -3.49 6.43
CA ASP A 50 -3.05 -3.42 7.44
C ASP A 50 -4.41 -3.39 6.75
N LEU A 51 -5.38 -4.10 7.32
CA LEU A 51 -6.74 -4.19 6.77
C LEU A 51 -7.66 -3.31 7.60
N ILE A 52 -7.94 -2.12 7.08
CA ILE A 52 -8.86 -1.18 7.71
C ILE A 52 -10.27 -1.43 7.15
N PRO A 53 -11.26 -1.76 7.99
CA PRO A 53 -12.63 -1.90 7.52
C PRO A 53 -13.14 -0.56 6.99
N ASN A 54 -13.77 -0.56 5.81
CA ASN A 54 -14.29 0.65 5.17
C ASN A 54 -15.41 1.31 6.00
N GLU A 55 -16.13 0.50 6.78
CA GLU A 55 -17.14 0.96 7.72
C GLU A 55 -16.80 0.42 9.12
N LEU A 56 -16.81 1.31 10.11
CA LEU A 56 -16.79 0.91 11.51
C LEU A 56 -18.19 0.39 11.85
N GLU A 57 -18.51 -0.84 11.44
CA GLU A 57 -19.67 -1.52 12.03
C GLU A 57 -19.42 -1.63 13.53
N GLN A 58 -20.16 -0.85 14.31
CA GLN A 58 -20.16 -0.99 15.76
C GLN A 58 -20.77 -2.35 16.06
N VAL A 59 -19.92 -3.33 16.33
CA VAL A 59 -20.36 -4.62 16.86
C VAL A 59 -20.79 -4.35 18.30
N GLU A 60 -22.08 -4.05 18.52
CA GLU A 60 -22.68 -4.14 19.85
C GLU A 60 -22.57 -5.61 20.30
N LEU A 61 -21.70 -5.87 21.26
CA LEU A 61 -21.63 -7.15 21.94
C LEU A 61 -22.95 -7.36 22.69
N GLN A 62 -23.84 -8.19 22.16
CA GLN A 62 -25.01 -8.67 22.89
C GLN A 62 -24.51 -9.64 23.96
N ILE A 63 -24.36 -9.14 25.18
CA ILE A 63 -24.19 -10.01 26.35
C ILE A 63 -25.56 -10.65 26.60
N GLU A 64 -25.72 -11.91 26.23
CA GLU A 64 -26.86 -12.71 26.69
C GLU A 64 -26.75 -12.84 28.22
N GLU A 65 -27.58 -12.08 28.94
CA GLU A 65 -27.81 -12.33 30.35
C GLU A 65 -28.51 -13.69 30.48
N GLU A 66 -27.73 -14.75 30.72
CA GLU A 66 -28.25 -16.01 31.25
C GLU A 66 -28.94 -15.72 32.58
N LYS A 67 -30.26 -15.52 32.55
CA LYS A 67 -31.09 -15.50 33.74
C LYS A 67 -31.15 -16.92 34.32
N GLN A 68 -30.44 -17.12 35.43
CA GLN A 68 -30.68 -18.20 36.39
C GLN A 68 -32.00 -17.98 37.14
#